data_AF-A0A2V2N2E0-F1
#
_entry.id   AF-A0A2V2N2E0-F1
#
_cell.length_a   1.000
_cell.length_b   1.000
_cell.length_c   1.000
_cell.angle_alpha   90.00
_cell.angle_beta   90.00
_cell.angle_gamma   90.00
#
_symmetry.space_group_name_H-M   'P 1'
#
loop_
_entity.id
_entity.type
_entity.pdbx_description
1 polymer ?
#
loop_
_entity_poly.entity_id
_entity_poly.type
_entity_poly.pdbx_seq_one_letter_code
_entity_poly.pdbx_strand_id
1 'polypeptide(L)'
;MDRFAVVRESLFRSLEKEGRFRIEEENFVIYLDGIGSFQIGRAQVILVLIRLGDEVNRDMDGEVVGVMSLSESGKGVKMVIRERLYVAPVRRVKRVLEGKEKKGALFGIKT
;
A
#
# COMPACT_ATOMS: atom_id res chain seq x y z
N MET A 1 21.80 -34.87 15.15
CA MET A 1 20.96 -34.23 16.19
C MET A 1 21.46 -32.80 16.33
N ASP A 2 20.78 -31.73 15.96
CA ASP A 2 19.48 -31.49 15.34
C ASP A 2 19.62 -30.22 14.50
N ARG A 3 19.03 -30.19 13.30
CA ARG A 3 18.85 -28.94 12.55
C ARG A 3 17.55 -28.31 13.04
N PHE A 4 17.67 -27.27 13.87
CA PHE A 4 16.54 -26.41 14.19
C PHE A 4 16.14 -25.64 12.93
N ALA A 5 15.17 -26.19 12.19
CA ALA A 5 14.43 -25.42 11.21
C ALA A 5 13.60 -24.42 12.01
N VAL A 6 14.01 -23.15 11.98
CA VAL A 6 13.14 -22.05 12.42
C VAL A 6 12.00 -21.98 11.40
N VAL A 7 10.95 -22.75 11.64
CA VAL A 7 9.68 -22.58 10.97
C VAL A 7 9.13 -21.28 11.51
N ARG A 8 9.39 -20.17 10.82
CA ARG A 8 8.57 -18.98 11.00
C ARG A 8 7.17 -19.38 10.54
N GLU A 9 6.27 -19.57 11.50
CA GLU A 9 4.84 -19.60 11.24
C GLU A 9 4.49 -18.29 10.52
N SER A 10 4.49 -18.35 9.19
CA SER A 10 3.78 -17.40 8.37
C SER A 10 2.32 -17.57 8.74
N LEU A 11 1.84 -16.76 9.69
CA LEU A 11 0.43 -16.44 9.82
C LEU A 11 0.02 -15.90 8.45
N PHE A 12 -0.36 -16.80 7.54
CA PHE A 12 -0.91 -16.48 6.23
C PHE A 12 -2.26 -15.82 6.49
N ARG A 13 -2.24 -14.55 6.90
CA ARG A 13 -3.43 -13.71 6.83
C ARG A 13 -3.82 -13.70 5.36
N SER A 14 -5.01 -14.22 5.06
CA SER A 14 -5.51 -14.27 3.70
C SER A 14 -5.60 -12.83 3.18
N LEU A 15 -4.81 -12.55 2.15
CA LEU A 15 -4.88 -11.27 1.43
C LEU A 15 -6.03 -11.34 0.44
N GLU A 16 -7.05 -10.53 0.67
CA GLU A 16 -8.17 -10.37 -0.26
C GLU A 16 -7.97 -9.10 -1.07
N LYS A 17 -8.25 -9.16 -2.37
CA LYS A 17 -8.20 -7.96 -3.20
C LYS A 17 -9.42 -7.12 -2.87
N GLU A 18 -9.20 -5.96 -2.25
CA GLU A 18 -10.26 -5.06 -1.78
C GLU A 18 -10.24 -3.70 -2.50
N GLY A 19 -9.34 -3.55 -3.48
CA GLY A 19 -9.27 -2.31 -4.22
C GLY A 19 -8.21 -2.29 -5.31
N ARG A 20 -7.97 -1.08 -5.78
CA ARG A 20 -7.00 -0.76 -6.84
C ARG A 20 -6.42 0.62 -6.64
N PHE A 21 -5.29 0.86 -7.27
CA PHE A 21 -4.70 2.20 -7.36
C PHE A 21 -4.26 2.51 -8.78
N ARG A 22 -4.12 3.80 -9.09
CA ARG A 22 -3.54 4.33 -10.34
C ARG A 22 -2.92 5.71 -10.10
N ILE A 23 -2.19 6.23 -11.08
CA ILE A 23 -1.81 7.63 -11.10
C ILE A 23 -2.89 8.41 -11.84
N GLU A 24 -3.36 9.49 -11.22
CA GLU A 24 -4.20 10.50 -11.84
C GLU A 24 -3.52 11.85 -11.62
N GLU A 25 -3.17 12.54 -12.71
CA GLU A 25 -2.37 13.76 -12.66
C GLU A 25 -1.09 13.57 -11.82
N GLU A 26 -0.94 14.30 -10.72
CA GLU A 26 0.18 14.19 -9.77
C GLU A 26 -0.15 13.35 -8.52
N ASN A 27 -1.27 12.64 -8.51
CA ASN A 27 -1.74 11.88 -7.36
C ASN A 27 -1.72 10.38 -7.60
N PHE A 28 -1.30 9.65 -6.58
CA PHE A 28 -1.54 8.23 -6.44
C PHE A 28 -2.91 8.04 -5.81
N VAL A 29 -3.89 7.66 -6.63
CA VAL A 29 -5.29 7.53 -6.22
C VAL A 29 -5.61 6.08 -5.93
N ILE A 30 -6.19 5.84 -4.76
CA ILE A 30 -6.59 4.56 -4.21
C ILE A 30 -8.11 4.48 -4.23
N TYR A 31 -8.64 3.39 -4.78
CA TYR A 31 -10.06 3.07 -4.77
C TYR A 31 -10.26 1.80 -3.96
N LEU A 32 -11.00 1.91 -2.87
CA LEU A 32 -11.38 0.79 -2.01
C LEU A 32 -12.85 0.45 -2.23
N ASP A 33 -13.11 -0.81 -2.55
CA ASP A 33 -14.45 -1.29 -2.89
C ASP A 33 -15.37 -1.16 -1.67
N GLY A 34 -16.46 -0.39 -1.80
CA GLY A 34 -17.43 -0.13 -0.73
C GLY A 34 -16.98 0.84 0.38
N ILE A 35 -15.77 1.41 0.31
CA ILE A 35 -15.22 2.30 1.34
C ILE A 35 -15.03 3.73 0.82
N GLY A 36 -14.58 3.89 -0.43
CA GLY A 36 -14.38 5.20 -1.05
C GLY A 36 -13.06 5.33 -1.79
N SER A 37 -12.68 6.58 -2.05
CA SER A 37 -11.44 6.94 -2.77
C SER A 37 -10.55 7.83 -1.90
N PHE A 38 -9.25 7.65 -2.05
CA PHE A 38 -8.22 8.31 -1.26
C PHE A 38 -7.04 8.68 -2.15
N GLN A 39 -6.25 9.64 -1.72
CA GLN A 39 -5.13 10.15 -2.50
C GLN A 39 -3.92 10.48 -1.64
N ILE A 40 -2.77 10.42 -2.30
CA ILE A 40 -1.48 10.83 -1.79
C ILE A 40 -0.65 11.33 -2.98
N GLY A 41 0.11 12.41 -2.77
CA GLY A 41 0.91 13.00 -3.84
C GLY A 41 1.96 12.01 -4.34
N ARG A 42 2.20 12.00 -5.66
CA ARG A 42 3.20 11.13 -6.30
C ARG A 42 4.58 11.28 -5.68
N ALA A 43 4.99 12.52 -5.39
CA ALA A 43 6.26 12.81 -4.72
C ALA A 43 6.34 12.19 -3.32
N GLN A 44 5.25 12.23 -2.55
CA GLN A 44 5.17 11.63 -1.22
C GLN A 44 5.30 10.10 -1.29
N VAL A 45 4.64 9.46 -2.27
CA VAL A 45 4.82 8.01 -2.49
C VAL A 45 6.28 7.67 -2.78
N ILE A 46 7.00 8.50 -3.53
CA ILE A 46 8.43 8.31 -3.80
C ILE A 46 9.22 8.35 -2.48
N LEU A 47 8.97 9.33 -1.60
CA LEU A 47 9.64 9.44 -0.29
C LEU A 47 9.47 8.15 0.55
N VAL A 48 8.26 7.59 0.58
CA VAL A 48 8.00 6.30 1.24
C VAL A 48 8.83 5.17 0.61
N LEU A 49 8.87 5.09 -0.71
CA LEU A 49 9.59 4.04 -1.44
C LEU A 49 11.10 4.07 -1.23
N ILE A 50 11.67 5.25 -0.97
CA ILE A 50 13.10 5.42 -0.67
C ILE A 50 13.40 5.48 0.85
N ARG A 51 12.40 5.17 1.69
CA ARG A 51 12.51 5.13 3.16
C ARG A 51 12.90 6.46 3.81
N LEU A 52 12.49 7.58 3.23
CA LEU A 52 12.73 8.91 3.81
C LEU A 52 11.63 9.36 4.78
N GLY A 53 10.51 8.62 4.86
CA GLY A 53 9.45 8.90 5.82
C GLY A 53 8.19 8.11 5.52
N ASP A 54 7.29 8.10 6.49
CA ASP A 54 5.89 7.71 6.30
C ASP A 54 5.10 8.95 5.87
N GLU A 55 4.04 8.75 5.09
CA GLU A 55 3.28 9.85 4.48
C GLU A 55 1.79 9.69 4.72
N VAL A 56 1.04 10.79 4.73
CA VAL A 56 -0.39 10.75 5.04
C VAL A 56 -1.25 10.46 3.82
N ASN A 57 -2.23 9.58 3.99
CA ASN A 57 -3.32 9.40 3.04
C ASN A 57 -4.41 10.43 3.35
N ARG A 58 -4.94 11.06 2.30
CA ARG A 58 -6.07 11.98 2.40
C ARG A 58 -7.29 11.43 1.67
N ASP A 59 -8.47 11.82 2.08
CA ASP A 59 -9.65 11.64 1.23
C ASP A 59 -9.70 12.67 0.09
N MET A 60 -10.81 12.68 -0.64
CA MET A 60 -10.98 13.58 -1.78
C MET A 60 -11.23 15.03 -1.36
N ASP A 61 -11.64 15.28 -0.12
CA ASP A 61 -11.85 16.61 0.46
C ASP A 61 -10.56 17.17 1.10
N GLY A 62 -9.53 16.32 1.23
CA GLY A 62 -8.21 16.69 1.74
C GLY A 62 -7.98 16.34 3.21
N GLU A 63 -8.96 15.72 3.86
CA GLU A 63 -8.87 15.32 5.26
C GLU A 63 -7.94 14.14 5.45
N VAL A 64 -7.16 14.14 6.53
CA VAL A 64 -6.22 13.06 6.84
C VAL A 64 -6.99 11.84 7.32
N VAL A 65 -6.86 10.72 6.60
CA VAL A 65 -7.60 9.48 6.88
C VAL A 65 -6.71 8.30 7.23
N GLY A 66 -5.38 8.50 7.20
CA GLY A 66 -4.42 7.49 7.62
C GLY A 66 -3.02 7.69 7.06
N VAL A 67 -2.23 6.62 7.02
CA VAL A 67 -0.78 6.68 6.81
C VAL A 67 -0.32 5.60 5.81
N MET A 68 0.60 5.97 4.93
CA MET A 68 1.34 5.12 4.02
C MET A 68 2.77 4.93 4.52
N SER A 69 3.23 3.68 4.58
CA SER A 69 4.57 3.32 5.02
C SER A 69 5.13 2.16 4.20
N LEU A 70 6.45 2.00 4.21
CA LEU A 70 7.07 0.81 3.63
C LEU A 70 7.05 -0.35 4.63
N SER A 71 6.72 -1.56 4.18
CA SER A 71 6.89 -2.76 5.00
C SER A 71 8.36 -2.96 5.40
N GLU A 72 8.59 -3.63 6.54
CA GLU A 72 9.95 -3.93 7.02
C GLU A 72 10.78 -4.63 5.95
N SER A 73 10.19 -5.64 5.29
CA SER A 73 10.80 -6.38 4.18
C SER A 73 11.12 -5.54 2.94
N GLY A 74 10.54 -4.33 2.81
CA GLY A 74 10.65 -3.48 1.63
C GLY A 74 9.88 -4.00 0.40
N LYS A 75 9.09 -5.07 0.53
CA LYS A 75 8.38 -5.70 -0.60
C LYS A 75 6.95 -5.20 -0.76
N GLY A 76 6.33 -4.70 0.30
CA GLY A 76 4.99 -4.11 0.32
C GLY A 76 5.02 -2.64 0.73
N VAL A 77 4.15 -1.84 0.12
CA VAL A 77 3.71 -0.54 0.60
C VAL A 77 2.45 -0.78 1.43
N LYS A 78 2.48 -0.41 2.71
CA LYS A 78 1.37 -0.52 3.64
C LYS A 78 0.59 0.79 3.62
N MET A 79 -0.73 0.70 3.65
CA MET A 79 -1.61 1.84 3.88
C MET A 79 -2.57 1.48 5.02
N VAL A 80 -2.53 2.25 6.10
CA VAL A 80 -3.59 2.24 7.11
C VAL A 80 -4.57 3.31 6.68
N ILE A 81 -5.81 2.95 6.40
CA ILE A 81 -6.89 3.87 6.01
C ILE A 81 -8.11 3.51 6.85
N ARG A 82 -8.63 4.46 7.63
CA ARG A 82 -9.75 4.23 8.56
C ARG A 82 -9.55 2.96 9.39
N GLU A 83 -8.39 2.86 10.04
CA GLU A 83 -7.98 1.76 10.94
C GLU A 83 -7.81 0.38 10.28
N ARG A 84 -8.03 0.26 8.96
CA ARG A 84 -7.80 -0.98 8.21
C ARG A 84 -6.47 -0.96 7.48
N LEU A 85 -5.77 -2.09 7.50
CA LEU A 85 -4.48 -2.26 6.84
C LEU A 85 -4.65 -2.85 5.45
N TYR A 86 -4.12 -2.13 4.47
CA TYR A 86 -4.02 -2.53 3.09
C TYR A 86 -2.56 -2.60 2.64
N VAL A 87 -2.29 -3.43 1.65
CA VAL A 87 -0.94 -3.62 1.10
C VAL A 87 -0.97 -3.65 -0.42
N ALA A 88 -0.01 -2.96 -1.03
CA ALA A 88 0.34 -3.08 -2.45
C ALA A 88 1.77 -3.59 -2.61
N PRO A 89 2.06 -4.49 -3.56
CA PRO A 89 3.44 -4.87 -3.87
C PRO A 89 4.25 -3.69 -4.42
N VAL A 90 5.42 -3.42 -3.84
CA VAL A 90 6.31 -2.32 -4.25
C VAL A 90 6.64 -2.38 -5.74
N ARG A 91 6.88 -3.58 -6.28
CA ARG A 91 7.12 -3.77 -7.72
C ARG A 91 5.96 -3.26 -8.57
N ARG A 92 4.72 -3.49 -8.15
CA ARG A 92 3.53 -3.03 -8.87
C ARG A 92 3.37 -1.51 -8.74
N VAL A 93 3.61 -0.96 -7.54
CA VAL A 93 3.60 0.50 -7.29
C VAL A 93 4.61 1.21 -8.21
N LYS A 94 5.86 0.75 -8.26
CA LYS A 94 6.91 1.31 -9.13
C LYS A 94 6.52 1.29 -10.61
N ARG A 95 6.01 0.15 -11.11
CA ARG A 95 5.59 0.05 -12.52
C ARG A 95 4.45 1.00 -12.87
N VAL A 96 3.55 1.28 -11.92
CA VAL A 96 2.46 2.25 -12.11
C VAL A 96 3.00 3.68 -12.09
N LEU A 97 3.90 4.01 -11.17
CA LEU A 97 4.57 5.32 -11.11
C LEU A 97 5.41 5.62 -12.36
N GLU A 98 6.00 4.59 -12.96
CA GLU A 98 6.78 4.67 -14.21
C GLU A 98 5.90 4.69 -15.47
N GLY A 99 4.56 4.60 -15.34
CA GLY A 99 3.63 4.52 -16.47
C GLY A 99 3.66 3.20 -17.25
N LYS A 100 4.44 2.21 -16.80
CA LYS A 100 4.54 0.87 -17.42
C LYS A 100 3.30 0.00 -17.17
N GLU A 101 2.48 0.37 -16.21
CA GLU A 101 1.21 -0.27 -15.87
C GLU A 101 0.18 0.80 -15.53
N LYS A 102 -1.06 0.67 -16.02
CA LYS A 102 -2.10 1.69 -15.79
C LYS A 102 -2.67 1.68 -14.36
N LYS A 103 -2.63 0.52 -13.70
CA LYS A 103 -3.21 0.32 -12.36
C LYS A 103 -2.53 -0.82 -11.61
N GLY A 104 -2.71 -0.85 -10.30
CA GLY A 104 -2.30 -1.94 -9.42
C GLY A 104 -3.43 -2.41 -8.52
N ALA A 105 -3.33 -3.65 -8.03
CA ALA A 105 -4.25 -4.18 -7.03
C ALA A 105 -3.80 -3.77 -5.63
N LEU A 106 -4.79 -3.57 -4.76
CA LEU A 106 -4.60 -3.35 -3.34
C LEU A 106 -5.26 -4.50 -2.57
N PHE A 107 -4.59 -5.00 -1.55
CA PHE A 107 -5.03 -6.16 -0.78
C PHE A 107 -5.29 -5.79 0.67
N GLY A 108 -6.46 -6.12 1.19
CA GLY A 108 -6.79 -5.99 2.61
C GLY A 108 -6.23 -7.17 3.40
N ILE A 109 -5.86 -6.91 4.66
CA ILE A 109 -5.50 -7.95 5.62
C ILE A 109 -6.70 -8.20 6.51
N LYS A 110 -7.34 -9.36 6.37
CA LYS A 110 -8.28 -9.83 7.40
C LYS A 110 -7.53 -10.08 8.70
N THR A 111 -8.01 -9.46 9.76
CA THR A 111 -7.53 -9.65 11.13
C THR A 111 -8.41 -10.70 11.80
#